data_AF-A0A7S0IZD5-F1
#
_entry.id   AF-A0A7S0IZD5-F1
#
_cell.length_a   1.000
_cell.length_b   1.000
_cell.length_c   1.000
_cell.angle_alpha   90.00
_cell.angle_beta   90.00
_cell.angle_gamma   90.00
#
_symmetry.space_group_name_H-M   'P 1'
#
loop_
_entity.id
_entity.type
_entity.pdbx_description
1 polymer ?
#
loop_
_entity_poly.entity_id
_entity_poly.type
_entity_poly.pdbx_seq_one_letter_code
_entity_poly.pdbx_strand_id
1 'polypeptide(L)'
;MAIATVDQKLLCALLRQRLPALDFASGDLSADVRSDVSGFRQFGALKGKLVLEIVSRGRNVLLSDVDVVWLSNPEPYLLSLTTAHVMSTTDCLSPSFENNRHAQLAYGIARCAYLPGNRDGHAALNTGVLFFRPAAEAVAVAAAWRSRLLS
;
A
#
# COMPACT_ATOMS: atom_id res chain seq x y z
N MET A 1 12.65 3.50 9.65
CA MET A 1 12.49 2.82 8.35
C MET A 1 12.99 1.40 8.50
N ALA A 2 12.27 0.42 7.95
CA ALA A 2 12.71 -0.96 7.83
C ALA A 2 12.33 -1.48 6.45
N ILE A 3 13.12 -2.40 5.89
CA ILE A 3 12.83 -3.02 4.60
C ILE A 3 12.24 -4.41 4.85
N ALA A 4 10.98 -4.59 4.46
CA ALA A 4 10.37 -5.92 4.43
C ALA A 4 10.70 -6.59 3.09
N THR A 5 11.21 -7.82 3.13
CA THR A 5 11.62 -8.55 1.93
C THR A 5 11.21 -10.01 1.98
N VAL A 6 10.84 -10.55 0.83
CA VAL A 6 10.66 -11.99 0.58
C VAL A 6 11.90 -12.62 -0.07
N ASP A 7 12.83 -11.80 -0.56
CA ASP A 7 14.10 -12.24 -1.13
C ASP A 7 15.12 -12.48 0.00
N GLN A 8 15.53 -13.73 0.14
CA GLN A 8 16.46 -14.16 1.19
C GLN A 8 17.89 -13.66 0.98
N LYS A 9 18.33 -13.49 -0.28
CA LYS A 9 19.65 -12.92 -0.57
C LYS A 9 19.67 -11.44 -0.18
N LEU A 10 18.60 -10.70 -0.47
CA LEU A 10 18.44 -9.31 -0.04
C LEU A 10 18.39 -9.22 1.49
N LEU A 11 17.59 -10.06 2.16
CA LEU A 11 17.54 -10.10 3.63
C LEU A 11 18.93 -10.30 4.24
N CYS A 12 19.67 -11.31 3.77
CA CYS A 12 21.04 -11.57 4.22
C CYS A 12 22.00 -10.40 3.94
N ALA A 13 21.81 -9.67 2.84
CA ALA A 13 22.60 -8.47 2.56
C ALA A 13 22.29 -7.34 3.53
N LEU A 14 21.00 -7.06 3.78
CA LEU A 14 20.54 -6.02 4.70
C LEU A 14 21.02 -6.29 6.13
N LEU A 15 20.87 -7.53 6.61
CA LEU A 15 21.30 -7.93 7.94
C LEU A 15 22.83 -7.83 8.11
N ARG A 16 23.62 -8.22 7.10
CA ARG A 16 25.09 -8.04 7.11
C ARG A 16 25.49 -6.56 7.19
N GLN A 17 24.72 -5.67 6.58
CA GLN A 17 24.92 -4.22 6.65
C GLN A 17 24.31 -3.57 7.91
N ARG A 18 23.71 -4.37 8.82
CA ARG A 18 23.01 -3.88 10.02
C ARG A 18 21.87 -2.91 9.70
N LEU A 19 21.25 -3.05 8.53
CA LEU A 19 20.06 -2.30 8.15
C LEU A 19 18.81 -2.97 8.72
N PRO A 20 17.85 -2.23 9.30
CA PRO A 20 16.62 -2.81 9.80
C PRO A 20 15.84 -3.50 8.68
N ALA A 21 15.65 -4.80 8.82
CA ALA A 21 14.95 -5.62 7.84
C ALA A 21 13.92 -6.52 8.53
N LEU A 22 12.83 -6.78 7.83
CA LEU A 22 11.79 -7.73 8.25
C LEU A 22 11.80 -8.88 7.25
N ASP A 23 12.04 -10.08 7.76
CA ASP A 23 11.85 -11.31 6.99
C ASP A 23 10.35 -11.53 6.78
N PHE A 24 9.96 -11.58 5.51
CA PHE A 24 8.57 -11.77 5.11
C PHE A 24 8.39 -13.00 4.24
N ALA A 25 9.33 -13.95 4.26
CA ALA A 25 9.27 -15.20 3.50
C ALA A 25 7.85 -15.80 3.51
N SER A 26 7.19 -15.70 2.38
CA SER A 26 6.06 -16.55 2.02
C SER A 26 6.62 -17.69 1.18
N GLY A 27 5.96 -18.85 1.18
CA GLY A 27 6.34 -19.98 0.30
C GLY A 27 6.49 -19.56 -1.17
N ASP A 28 7.04 -20.46 -2.00
CA ASP A 28 7.45 -20.24 -3.40
C ASP A 28 6.63 -19.18 -4.16
N LEU A 29 7.05 -17.91 -4.05
CA LEU A 29 6.62 -16.87 -4.96
C LEU A 29 7.35 -17.12 -6.27
N SER A 30 6.60 -17.23 -7.37
CA SER A 30 7.20 -17.37 -8.69
C SER A 30 8.10 -16.17 -9.00
N ALA A 31 9.11 -16.36 -9.86
CA ALA A 31 10.00 -15.27 -10.26
C ALA A 31 9.27 -14.12 -10.99
N ASP A 32 8.07 -14.38 -11.51
CA ASP A 32 7.21 -13.38 -12.16
C ASP A 32 5.84 -13.27 -11.46
N VAL A 33 5.87 -12.72 -10.25
CA VAL A 33 4.68 -12.41 -9.45
C VAL A 33 3.72 -11.45 -10.17
N ARG A 34 4.18 -10.69 -11.18
CA ARG A 34 3.34 -9.71 -11.90
C ARG A 34 2.47 -10.37 -12.97
N SER A 35 2.98 -11.42 -13.62
CA SER A 35 2.23 -12.16 -14.63
C SER A 35 1.32 -13.25 -14.04
N ASP A 36 1.50 -13.60 -12.76
CA ASP A 36 0.62 -14.52 -12.03
C ASP A 36 -0.33 -13.76 -11.09
N VAL A 37 -1.62 -13.74 -11.42
CA VAL A 37 -2.65 -13.09 -10.59
C VAL A 37 -2.71 -13.68 -9.18
N SER A 38 -2.49 -14.98 -9.02
CA SER A 38 -2.49 -15.63 -7.71
C SER A 38 -1.29 -15.16 -6.88
N GLY A 39 -0.09 -15.24 -7.44
CA GLY A 39 1.13 -14.70 -6.83
C GLY A 39 1.00 -13.22 -6.49
N PHE A 40 0.47 -12.40 -7.39
CA PHE A 40 0.25 -10.98 -7.17
C PHE A 40 -0.68 -10.70 -5.98
N ARG A 41 -1.79 -11.44 -5.88
CA ARG A 41 -2.73 -11.34 -4.76
C ARG A 41 -2.08 -11.79 -3.45
N GLN A 42 -1.33 -12.89 -3.46
CA GLN A 42 -0.59 -13.36 -2.28
C GLN A 42 0.42 -12.31 -1.81
N PHE A 43 1.16 -11.70 -2.73
CA PHE A 43 2.11 -10.62 -2.40
C PHE A 43 1.40 -9.39 -1.83
N GLY A 44 0.26 -8.99 -2.40
CA GLY A 44 -0.57 -7.92 -1.82
C GLY A 44 -1.08 -8.26 -0.42
N ALA A 45 -1.41 -9.53 -0.14
CA ALA A 45 -1.84 -9.97 1.17
C ALA A 45 -0.70 -9.89 2.22
N LEU A 46 0.55 -10.05 1.80
CA LEU A 46 1.72 -9.83 2.66
C LEU A 46 1.86 -8.36 3.06
N LYS A 47 1.65 -7.42 2.14
CA LYS A 47 1.59 -5.99 2.47
C LYS A 47 0.51 -5.73 3.52
N GLY A 48 -0.69 -6.27 3.33
CA GLY A 48 -1.79 -6.16 4.29
C GLY A 48 -1.46 -6.76 5.67
N LYS A 49 -0.78 -7.92 5.69
CA LYS A 49 -0.30 -8.56 6.93
C LYS A 49 0.70 -7.67 7.68
N LEU A 50 1.69 -7.11 6.97
CA LEU A 50 2.71 -6.22 7.56
C LEU A 50 2.07 -5.00 8.22
N VAL A 51 1.17 -4.33 7.49
CA VAL A 51 0.44 -3.17 8.02
C VAL A 51 -0.36 -3.58 9.25
N LEU A 52 -1.10 -4.69 9.18
CA LEU A 52 -1.91 -5.19 10.29
C LEU A 52 -1.08 -5.45 11.55
N GLU A 53 0.07 -6.11 11.43
CA GLU A 53 0.93 -6.43 12.58
C GLU A 53 1.48 -5.18 13.28
N ILE A 54 1.87 -4.16 12.51
CA ILE A 54 2.45 -2.93 13.07
C ILE A 54 1.36 -2.02 13.63
N VAL A 55 0.27 -1.80 12.89
CA VAL A 55 -0.82 -0.90 13.31
C VAL A 55 -1.55 -1.43 14.54
N SER A 56 -1.70 -2.75 14.67
CA SER A 56 -2.29 -3.39 15.87
C SER A 56 -1.44 -3.22 17.13
N ARG A 57 -0.17 -2.83 17.01
CA ARG A 57 0.73 -2.52 18.13
C ARG A 57 0.74 -1.03 18.49
N GLY A 58 -0.24 -0.26 18.01
CA GLY A 58 -0.39 1.15 18.35
C GLY A 58 0.60 2.07 17.62
N ARG A 59 1.13 1.67 16.46
CA ARG A 59 2.11 2.45 15.70
C ARG A 59 1.53 2.96 14.38
N ASN A 60 1.91 4.19 14.01
CA ASN A 60 1.71 4.69 12.65
C ASN A 60 2.53 3.83 11.67
N VAL A 61 1.98 3.59 10.48
CA VAL A 61 2.65 2.85 9.41
C VAL A 61 2.63 3.69 8.14
N LEU A 62 3.80 4.11 7.68
CA LEU A 62 4.00 4.56 6.30
C LEU A 62 4.62 3.39 5.52
N LEU A 63 3.86 2.81 4.62
CA LEU A 63 4.31 1.74 3.72
C LEU A 63 4.60 2.36 2.35
N SER A 64 5.73 1.99 1.74
CA SER A 64 6.00 2.28 0.34
C SER A 64 6.55 1.06 -0.38
N ASP A 65 6.30 0.98 -1.69
CA ASP A 65 7.04 0.09 -2.57
C ASP A 65 8.51 0.51 -2.65
N VAL A 66 9.36 -0.43 -3.06
CA VAL A 66 10.82 -0.24 -3.08
C VAL A 66 11.28 0.71 -4.20
N ASP A 67 10.43 0.92 -5.20
CA ASP A 67 10.65 1.82 -6.33
C ASP A 67 10.15 3.26 -6.06
N VAL A 68 9.69 3.54 -4.85
CA VAL A 68 9.32 4.90 -4.42
C VAL A 68 10.56 5.71 -4.06
N VAL A 69 10.71 6.87 -4.69
CA VAL A 69 11.77 7.84 -4.39
C VAL A 69 11.19 9.00 -3.59
N TRP A 70 11.67 9.19 -2.36
CA TRP A 70 11.29 10.31 -1.52
C TRP A 70 12.18 11.53 -1.78
N LEU A 71 11.60 12.60 -2.33
CA LEU A 71 12.32 13.86 -2.59
C LEU A 71 12.47 14.74 -1.35
N SER A 72 11.68 14.48 -0.31
CA SER A 72 11.70 15.17 0.98
C SER A 72 11.09 14.28 2.06
N ASN A 73 11.27 14.64 3.33
CA ASN A 73 10.63 13.92 4.44
C ASN A 73 9.09 14.09 4.36
N PRO A 74 8.30 13.03 4.15
CA PRO A 74 6.84 13.13 4.03
C PRO A 74 6.12 13.29 5.38
N GLU A 75 6.81 13.03 6.50
CA GLU A 75 6.19 12.97 7.83
C GLU A 75 5.43 14.24 8.22
N PRO A 76 5.95 15.48 8.04
CA PRO A 76 5.21 16.69 8.39
C PRO A 76 3.87 16.82 7.64
N TYR A 77 3.86 16.44 6.36
CA TYR A 77 2.63 16.46 5.56
C TYR A 77 1.64 15.41 6.06
N LEU A 78 2.06 14.17 6.26
CA LEU A 78 1.20 13.08 6.73
C LEU A 78 0.59 13.37 8.11
N LEU A 79 1.37 13.98 9.03
CA LEU A 79 0.88 14.35 10.35
C LEU A 79 -0.13 15.50 10.34
N SER A 80 -0.11 16.35 9.30
CA SER A 80 -1.10 17.41 9.12
C SER A 80 -2.47 16.89 8.66
N LEU A 81 -2.51 15.70 8.04
CA LEU A 81 -3.73 15.02 7.60
C LEU A 81 -4.37 14.27 8.78
N THR A 82 -5.20 14.95 9.56
CA THR A 82 -5.75 14.44 10.84
C THR A 82 -7.11 13.75 10.70
N THR A 83 -7.80 13.90 9.57
CA THR A 83 -9.20 13.47 9.41
C THR A 83 -9.37 12.00 9.01
N ALA A 84 -8.30 11.34 8.55
CA ALA A 84 -8.36 9.98 8.03
C ALA A 84 -7.48 9.02 8.82
N HIS A 85 -8.00 7.82 9.10
CA HIS A 85 -7.24 6.73 9.71
C HIS A 85 -6.38 5.95 8.70
N VAL A 86 -6.79 5.96 7.43
CA VAL A 86 -6.11 5.31 6.30
C VAL A 86 -6.03 6.28 5.14
N MET A 87 -4.84 6.38 4.55
CA MET A 87 -4.56 7.21 3.38
C MET A 87 -3.85 6.38 2.32
N SER A 88 -4.17 6.66 1.06
CA SER A 88 -3.59 6.02 -0.11
C SER A 88 -3.27 7.08 -1.13
N THR A 89 -2.19 6.89 -1.88
CA THR A 89 -1.97 7.67 -3.11
C THR A 89 -2.97 7.27 -4.19
N THR A 90 -3.06 8.08 -5.24
CA THR A 90 -3.82 7.81 -6.47
C THR A 90 -2.84 7.69 -7.64
N ASP A 91 -3.16 6.85 -8.63
CA ASP A 91 -2.43 6.82 -9.91
C ASP A 91 -2.95 7.90 -10.86
N CYS A 92 -3.90 8.73 -10.43
CA CYS A 92 -4.35 9.85 -11.22
C CYS A 92 -3.29 10.93 -11.36
N LEU A 93 -2.91 11.19 -12.61
CA LEU A 93 -1.93 12.23 -12.96
C LEU A 93 -2.54 13.64 -13.07
N SER A 94 -3.87 13.77 -12.93
CA SER A 94 -4.59 15.04 -13.09
C SER A 94 -5.24 15.50 -11.79
N PRO A 95 -4.70 16.54 -11.13
CA PRO A 95 -5.29 17.11 -9.94
C PRO A 95 -6.72 17.64 -10.15
N SER A 96 -7.02 18.17 -11.35
CA SER A 96 -8.36 18.70 -11.64
C SER A 96 -9.42 17.60 -11.72
N PHE A 97 -9.07 16.40 -12.20
CA PHE A 97 -9.98 15.25 -12.18
C PHE A 97 -10.14 14.66 -10.78
N GLU A 98 -9.05 14.57 -10.00
CA GLU A 98 -9.12 14.13 -8.59
C GLU A 98 -9.95 15.06 -7.69
N ASN A 99 -9.90 16.37 -7.97
CA ASN A 99 -10.70 17.36 -7.25
C ASN A 99 -12.17 17.36 -7.70
N ASN A 100 -12.45 16.94 -8.94
CA ASN A 100 -13.80 16.88 -9.48
C ASN A 100 -14.38 15.45 -9.45
N ARG A 101 -14.41 14.86 -8.25
CA ARG A 101 -14.85 13.47 -8.01
C ARG A 101 -16.28 13.16 -8.48
N HIS A 102 -17.07 14.19 -8.78
CA HIS A 102 -18.48 14.07 -9.18
C HIS A 102 -18.71 14.16 -10.68
N ALA A 103 -17.73 14.61 -11.47
CA ALA A 103 -17.84 14.64 -12.92
C ALA A 103 -17.57 13.24 -13.48
N GLN A 104 -18.60 12.40 -13.48
CA GLN A 104 -18.57 11.10 -14.17
C GLN A 104 -18.28 11.33 -15.65
N LEU A 105 -17.11 10.91 -16.11
CA LEU A 105 -16.78 10.84 -17.53
C LEU A 105 -16.82 9.38 -17.96
N ALA A 106 -17.50 9.10 -19.07
CA ALA A 106 -17.83 7.74 -19.49
C ALA A 106 -16.62 6.89 -19.94
N TYR A 107 -15.47 7.50 -20.28
CA TYR A 107 -14.29 6.81 -20.82
C TYR A 107 -12.96 7.55 -20.53
N GLY A 108 -11.85 6.80 -20.41
CA GLY A 108 -10.46 7.32 -20.37
C GLY A 108 -9.85 7.52 -18.97
N ILE A 109 -8.86 8.43 -18.87
CA ILE A 109 -8.23 8.91 -17.61
C ILE A 109 -9.28 9.43 -16.60
N ALA A 110 -10.50 9.67 -17.08
CA ALA A 110 -11.78 9.82 -16.40
C ALA A 110 -12.14 8.86 -15.23
N ARG A 111 -11.38 7.78 -15.00
CA ARG A 111 -11.57 6.90 -13.82
C ARG A 111 -10.73 7.30 -12.60
N CYS A 112 -10.05 8.44 -12.68
CA CYS A 112 -9.46 9.13 -11.54
C CYS A 112 -10.51 9.40 -10.45
N ALA A 113 -10.07 9.41 -9.20
CA ALA A 113 -10.88 9.47 -7.98
C ALA A 113 -11.66 8.20 -7.62
N TYR A 114 -11.57 7.84 -6.34
CA TYR A 114 -12.44 6.83 -5.73
C TYR A 114 -13.90 7.32 -5.77
N LEU A 115 -14.75 6.53 -6.42
CA LEU A 115 -16.20 6.68 -6.44
C LEU A 115 -16.82 5.44 -5.78
N PRO A 116 -17.72 5.58 -4.78
CA PRO A 116 -18.44 4.44 -4.23
C PRO A 116 -19.15 3.65 -5.34
N GLY A 117 -18.94 2.33 -5.38
CA GLY A 117 -19.52 1.46 -6.42
C GLY A 117 -18.72 1.36 -7.72
N ASN A 118 -17.66 2.16 -7.91
CA ASN A 118 -16.75 2.04 -9.04
C ASN A 118 -15.84 0.81 -8.88
N ARG A 119 -16.13 -0.27 -9.62
CA ARG A 119 -15.31 -1.49 -9.67
C ARG A 119 -14.20 -1.45 -10.74
N ASP A 120 -14.23 -0.38 -11.51
CA ASP A 120 -13.50 -0.15 -12.76
C ASP A 120 -12.29 0.80 -12.55
N GLY A 121 -12.20 1.42 -11.37
CA GLY A 121 -11.26 2.47 -10.99
C GLY A 121 -9.85 1.97 -10.72
N HIS A 122 -9.21 1.33 -11.70
CA HIS A 122 -7.84 0.81 -11.60
C HIS A 122 -6.80 1.86 -11.21
N ALA A 123 -7.09 3.15 -11.41
CA ALA A 123 -6.18 4.27 -11.09
C ALA A 123 -6.60 5.10 -9.85
N ALA A 124 -7.74 4.76 -9.22
CA ALA A 124 -8.30 5.58 -8.15
C ALA A 124 -7.49 5.50 -6.85
N LEU A 125 -6.83 4.37 -6.60
CA LEU A 125 -6.05 4.08 -5.40
C LEU A 125 -4.81 3.27 -5.76
N ASN A 126 -3.65 3.78 -5.38
CA ASN A 126 -2.36 3.12 -5.51
C ASN A 126 -1.91 2.61 -4.14
N THR A 127 -1.57 1.32 -4.06
CA THR A 127 -1.13 0.67 -2.80
C THR A 127 0.40 0.65 -2.63
N GLY A 128 1.11 1.37 -3.49
CA GLY A 128 2.56 1.56 -3.45
C GLY A 128 3.00 2.67 -2.51
N VAL A 129 2.08 3.55 -2.06
CA VAL A 129 2.32 4.44 -0.90
C VAL A 129 1.04 4.52 -0.06
N LEU A 130 1.11 4.03 1.17
CA LEU A 130 -0.02 3.97 2.10
C LEU A 130 0.38 4.50 3.47
N PHE A 131 -0.56 5.16 4.15
CA PHE A 131 -0.37 5.58 5.54
C PHE A 131 -1.54 5.15 6.43
N PHE A 132 -1.22 4.49 7.55
CA PHE A 132 -2.17 3.99 8.53
C PHE A 132 -1.86 4.59 9.90
N ARG A 133 -2.88 5.14 10.55
CA ARG A 133 -2.84 5.55 11.96
C ARG A 133 -3.27 4.40 12.86
N PRO A 134 -2.78 4.31 14.11
CA PRO A 134 -3.21 3.28 15.05
C PRO A 134 -4.63 3.56 15.56
N ALA A 135 -5.61 3.09 14.81
CA ALA A 135 -7.04 3.20 15.11
C ALA A 135 -7.74 1.87 14.82
N ALA A 136 -8.86 1.60 15.50
CA ALA A 136 -9.60 0.35 15.31
C ALA A 136 -10.07 0.17 13.86
N GLU A 137 -10.44 1.26 13.20
CA GLU A 137 -10.83 1.32 11.80
C GLU A 137 -9.68 0.97 10.87
N ALA A 138 -8.47 1.45 11.17
CA ALA A 138 -7.28 1.15 10.38
C ALA A 138 -6.88 -0.34 10.50
N VAL A 139 -6.98 -0.91 11.71
CA VAL A 139 -6.81 -2.34 11.95
C VAL A 139 -7.83 -3.15 11.14
N ALA A 140 -9.10 -2.74 11.16
CA ALA A 140 -10.17 -3.40 10.41
C ALA A 140 -9.93 -3.35 8.90
N VAL A 141 -9.47 -2.20 8.36
CA VAL A 141 -9.11 -2.07 6.94
C VAL A 141 -7.95 -2.99 6.58
N ALA A 142 -6.88 -3.03 7.37
CA ALA A 142 -5.72 -3.88 7.09
C ALA A 142 -6.08 -5.38 7.13
N ALA A 143 -6.90 -5.79 8.10
CA ALA A 143 -7.40 -7.16 8.21
C ALA A 143 -8.27 -7.54 6.99
N ALA A 144 -9.19 -6.66 6.60
CA ALA A 144 -10.08 -6.91 5.48
C ALA A 144 -9.35 -6.88 4.13
N TRP A 145 -8.33 -6.03 3.96
CA TRP A 145 -7.46 -6.01 2.79
C TRP A 145 -6.75 -7.35 2.61
N ARG A 146 -6.08 -7.84 3.66
CA ARG A 146 -5.43 -9.16 3.64
C ARG A 146 -6.43 -10.27 3.32
N SER A 147 -7.57 -10.31 4.00
CA SER A 147 -8.57 -11.38 3.81
C SER A 147 -9.13 -11.42 2.39
N ARG A 148 -9.43 -10.26 1.79
CA ARG A 148 -10.01 -10.18 0.43
C ARG A 148 -9.05 -10.54 -0.68
N LEU A 149 -7.74 -10.51 -0.43
CA LEU A 149 -6.74 -10.96 -1.39
C LEU A 149 -6.50 -12.47 -1.33
N LEU A 150 -6.77 -13.10 -0.18
CA LEU A 150 -6.60 -14.54 0.03
C LEU A 150 -7.87 -15.37 -0.24
N SER A 151 -9.05 -14.72 -0.31
CA SER A 151 -10.30 -15.33 -0.80
C SER A 151 -10.35 -15.35 -2.32
#